data_AF-A0A3E1YET7-F1
#
_entry.id   AF-A0A3E1YET7-F1
#
_cell.length_a   1.000
_cell.length_b   1.000
_cell.length_c   1.000
_cell.angle_alpha   90.00
_cell.angle_beta   90.00
_cell.angle_gamma   90.00
#
_symmetry.space_group_name_H-M   'P 1'
#
loop_
_entity.id
_entity.type
_entity.pdbx_description
1 polymer ?
#
loop_
_entity_poly.entity_id
_entity_poly.type
_entity_poly.pdbx_seq_one_letter_code
_entity_poly.pdbx_strand_id
1 'polypeptide(L)'
;MRREIAEYISAYQFVLQRFTDLVIIYSAIGIFLIPVCQDIFKREILNSFMIGSFIVFWLLFASSVYYAIRLIIPYAVGYLTVPSVYYKNIRLKYEQMVGSEEVLDIILQISYISELEFSLEVNRLIYLRKSSFYIRALRLGLLSAVPFIVCLIFHIIKNEQNAQVSREVETKKFSNFPIQKKN
;
A
#
# COMPACT_ATOMS: atom_id res chain seq x y z
N MET A 1 -29.07 -12.06 9.84
CA MET A 1 -29.03 -11.44 8.49
C MET A 1 -28.64 -9.95 8.49
N ARG A 2 -29.44 -8.98 8.98
CA ARG A 2 -29.04 -7.54 8.92
C ARG A 2 -27.81 -7.18 9.77
N ARG A 3 -27.63 -7.80 10.94
CA ARG A 3 -26.45 -7.57 11.80
C ARG A 3 -25.16 -8.15 11.21
N GLU A 4 -25.22 -9.37 10.68
CA GLU A 4 -24.07 -10.03 10.03
C GLU A 4 -23.59 -9.21 8.82
N ILE A 5 -24.50 -8.73 7.97
CA ILE A 5 -24.14 -7.87 6.83
C ILE A 5 -23.45 -6.59 7.29
N ALA A 6 -23.90 -5.98 8.41
CA ALA A 6 -23.27 -4.78 8.96
C ALA A 6 -21.84 -5.04 9.49
N GLU A 7 -21.60 -6.21 10.09
CA GLU A 7 -20.26 -6.63 10.54
C GLU A 7 -19.31 -6.89 9.36
N TYR A 8 -19.80 -7.51 8.29
CA TYR A 8 -19.01 -7.67 7.06
C TYR A 8 -18.69 -6.33 6.40
N ILE A 9 -19.66 -5.41 6.35
CA ILE A 9 -19.46 -4.06 5.80
C ILE A 9 -18.42 -3.29 6.60
N SER A 10 -18.48 -3.32 7.94
CA SER A 10 -17.52 -2.59 8.79
C SER A 10 -16.10 -3.17 8.67
N ALA A 11 -15.96 -4.50 8.60
CA ALA A 11 -14.68 -5.14 8.36
C ALA A 11 -14.10 -4.78 6.99
N TYR A 12 -14.93 -4.72 5.95
CA TYR A 12 -14.53 -4.31 4.61
C TYR A 12 -14.11 -2.83 4.57
N GLN A 13 -14.89 -1.96 5.20
CA GLN A 13 -14.57 -0.53 5.33
C GLN A 13 -13.21 -0.30 6.00
N PHE A 14 -12.88 -1.07 7.03
CA PHE A 14 -11.60 -0.95 7.72
C PHE A 14 -10.41 -1.34 6.85
N VAL A 15 -10.55 -2.39 6.02
CA VAL A 15 -9.52 -2.78 5.05
C VAL A 15 -9.38 -1.72 3.96
N LEU A 16 -10.50 -1.18 3.48
CA LEU A 16 -10.51 -0.13 2.46
C LEU A 16 -9.81 1.14 2.96
N GLN A 17 -10.12 1.57 4.18
CA GLN A 17 -9.49 2.72 4.82
C GLN A 17 -7.96 2.57 4.89
N ARG A 18 -7.48 1.41 5.37
CA ARG A 18 -6.04 1.11 5.42
C ARG A 18 -5.37 1.17 4.05
N PHE A 19 -6.05 0.68 3.03
CA PHE A 19 -5.54 0.75 1.65
C PHE A 19 -5.48 2.19 1.14
N THR A 20 -6.52 2.98 1.38
CA THR A 20 -6.57 4.40 1.04
C THR A 20 -5.43 5.18 1.68
N ASP A 21 -5.12 4.94 2.95
CA ASP A 21 -4.02 5.60 3.66
C ASP A 21 -2.67 5.34 2.96
N LEU A 22 -2.40 4.10 2.54
CA LEU A 22 -1.19 3.76 1.79
C LEU A 22 -1.13 4.44 0.42
N VAL A 23 -2.27 4.48 -0.29
CA VAL A 23 -2.34 5.14 -1.59
C VAL A 23 -2.04 6.63 -1.46
N ILE A 24 -2.60 7.31 -0.46
CA ILE A 24 -2.35 8.74 -0.22
C ILE A 24 -0.85 9.00 0.00
N ILE A 25 -0.20 8.19 0.84
CA ILE A 25 1.25 8.32 1.10
C ILE A 25 2.05 8.13 -0.19
N TYR A 26 1.73 7.10 -0.98
CA TYR A 26 2.45 6.81 -2.22
C TYR A 26 2.22 7.88 -3.30
N SER A 27 1.01 8.42 -3.39
CA SER A 27 0.70 9.54 -4.27
C SER A 27 1.50 10.79 -3.89
N ALA A 28 1.57 11.12 -2.60
CA ALA A 28 2.35 12.26 -2.12
C ALA A 28 3.84 12.12 -2.47
N ILE A 29 4.43 10.94 -2.23
CA ILE A 29 5.82 10.65 -2.61
C ILE A 29 6.00 10.76 -4.13
N GLY A 30 5.08 10.19 -4.91
CA GLY A 30 5.16 10.16 -6.37
C GLY A 30 5.20 11.54 -7.03
N ILE A 31 4.42 12.50 -6.53
CA ILE A 31 4.37 13.87 -7.07
C ILE A 31 5.74 14.55 -6.96
N PHE A 32 6.40 14.43 -5.80
CA PHE A 32 7.68 15.08 -5.55
C PHE A 32 8.89 14.25 -6.02
N LEU A 33 8.69 12.99 -6.42
CA LEU A 33 9.77 12.13 -6.89
C LEU A 33 10.30 12.54 -8.26
N ILE A 34 9.43 13.02 -9.15
CA ILE A 34 9.79 13.41 -10.52
C ILE A 34 10.92 14.47 -10.55
N PRO A 35 10.81 15.63 -9.87
CA PRO A 35 11.87 16.64 -9.89
C PRO A 35 13.18 16.14 -9.26
N VAL A 36 13.11 15.37 -8.17
CA VAL A 36 14.31 14.79 -7.52
C VAL A 36 15.04 13.85 -8.48
N CYS A 37 14.32 13.00 -9.21
CA CYS A 37 14.91 12.14 -10.23
C CYS A 37 15.56 12.95 -11.35
N GLN A 38 14.90 14.00 -11.86
CA GLN A 38 15.46 14.84 -12.92
C GLN A 38 16.79 15.46 -12.53
N ASP A 39 16.91 15.95 -11.30
CA ASP A 39 18.13 16.55 -10.76
C ASP A 39 19.29 15.55 -10.62
N ILE A 40 18.98 14.32 -10.21
CA ILE A 40 19.96 13.24 -10.12
C ILE A 40 20.46 12.83 -11.51
N PHE A 41 19.55 12.62 -12.47
CA PHE A 41 19.92 12.15 -13.80
C PHE A 41 20.66 13.20 -14.63
N LYS A 42 20.34 14.48 -14.45
CA LYS A 42 21.07 15.59 -15.10
C LYS A 42 22.48 15.80 -14.54
N ARG A 43 22.90 15.01 -13.54
CA ARG A 43 24.22 15.10 -12.86
C ARG A 43 24.55 16.48 -12.31
N GLU A 44 23.56 17.35 -12.14
CA GLU A 44 23.80 18.68 -11.58
C GLU A 44 24.11 18.61 -10.08
N ILE A 45 23.89 17.46 -9.42
CA ILE A 45 24.16 17.25 -7.99
C ILE A 45 24.98 15.97 -7.79
N LEU A 46 26.28 16.05 -8.01
CA LEU A 46 27.24 14.97 -7.70
C LEU A 46 27.67 15.01 -6.22
N ASN A 47 26.72 15.08 -5.30
CA ASN A 47 27.02 14.88 -3.89
C ASN A 47 26.78 13.42 -3.52
N SER A 48 27.84 12.68 -3.15
CA SER A 48 27.78 11.26 -2.76
C SER A 48 26.76 11.00 -1.66
N PHE A 49 26.57 11.97 -0.75
CA PHE A 49 25.57 11.87 0.32
C PHE A 49 24.13 11.85 -0.20
N MET A 50 23.83 12.65 -1.22
CA MET A 50 22.49 12.71 -1.82
C MET A 50 22.20 11.43 -2.60
N ILE A 51 23.19 10.91 -3.34
CA ILE A 51 23.07 9.64 -4.06
C ILE A 51 22.85 8.49 -3.08
N GLY A 52 23.60 8.45 -1.97
CA GLY A 52 23.42 7.44 -0.92
C GLY A 52 22.01 7.51 -0.32
N SER A 53 21.53 8.70 0.02
CA SER A 53 20.17 8.91 0.55
C SER A 53 19.09 8.46 -0.46
N PHE A 54 19.28 8.76 -1.75
CA PHE A 54 18.36 8.35 -2.80
C PHE A 54 18.32 6.83 -2.98
N ILE A 55 19.47 6.14 -2.92
CA ILE A 55 19.52 4.68 -2.98
C ILE A 55 18.80 4.06 -1.77
N VAL A 56 19.03 4.58 -0.56
CA VAL A 56 18.35 4.11 0.66
C VAL A 56 16.84 4.34 0.58
N PHE A 57 16.41 5.53 0.13
CA PHE A 57 15.01 5.81 -0.16
C PHE A 57 14.44 4.76 -1.10
N TRP A 58 15.12 4.47 -2.21
CA TRP A 58 14.60 3.59 -3.24
C TRP A 58 14.50 2.13 -2.79
N LEU A 59 15.48 1.64 -2.01
CA LEU A 59 15.42 0.32 -1.39
C LEU A 59 14.24 0.19 -0.41
N LEU A 60 14.05 1.17 0.46
CA LEU A 60 12.96 1.17 1.43
C LEU A 60 11.59 1.28 0.74
N PHE A 61 11.48 2.17 -0.24
CA PHE A 61 10.25 2.39 -0.99
C PHE A 61 9.89 1.16 -1.85
N ALA A 62 10.85 0.56 -2.56
CA ALA A 62 10.61 -0.67 -3.32
C ALA A 62 10.17 -1.82 -2.41
N SER A 63 10.79 -1.97 -1.23
CA SER A 63 10.37 -2.96 -0.24
C SER A 63 8.96 -2.69 0.28
N SER A 64 8.62 -1.42 0.54
CA SER A 64 7.27 -0.99 0.91
C SER A 64 6.22 -1.37 -0.15
N VAL A 65 6.51 -1.07 -1.41
CA VAL A 65 5.65 -1.41 -2.56
C VAL A 65 5.48 -2.91 -2.70
N TYR A 66 6.56 -3.70 -2.53
CA TYR A 66 6.47 -5.16 -2.56
C TYR A 66 5.47 -5.72 -1.54
N TYR A 67 5.50 -5.24 -0.29
CA TYR A 67 4.53 -5.63 0.72
C TYR A 67 3.11 -5.14 0.41
N ALA A 68 2.97 -3.94 -0.16
CA ALA A 68 1.68 -3.43 -0.60
C ALA A 68 1.07 -4.26 -1.74
N ILE A 69 1.87 -4.72 -2.71
CA ILE A 69 1.39 -5.62 -3.77
C ILE A 69 0.92 -6.94 -3.16
N ARG A 70 1.69 -7.55 -2.24
CA ARG A 70 1.28 -8.77 -1.54
C ARG A 70 0.01 -8.59 -0.69
N LEU A 71 -0.27 -7.37 -0.23
CA LEU A 71 -1.51 -7.05 0.48
C LEU A 71 -2.72 -7.11 -0.47
N ILE A 72 -2.58 -6.61 -1.71
CA ILE A 72 -3.65 -6.53 -2.71
C ILE A 72 -4.00 -7.91 -3.27
N ILE A 73 -3.01 -8.81 -3.41
CA ILE A 73 -3.24 -10.14 -4.01
C ILE A 73 -4.42 -10.83 -3.29
N PRO A 74 -5.47 -11.23 -4.03
CA PRO A 74 -6.58 -11.96 -3.46
C PRO A 74 -6.10 -13.35 -3.06
N TYR A 75 -6.36 -13.73 -1.81
CA TYR A 75 -6.24 -15.12 -1.37
C TYR A 75 -7.62 -15.75 -1.49
N ALA A 76 -7.67 -17.02 -1.87
CA ALA A 76 -8.91 -17.80 -1.82
C ALA A 76 -9.39 -17.79 -0.36
N VAL A 77 -10.47 -17.04 -0.10
CA VAL A 77 -11.16 -17.05 1.18
C VAL A 77 -12.01 -18.31 1.20
N GLY A 78 -11.97 -19.07 2.30
CA GLY A 78 -12.93 -20.15 2.49
C GLY A 78 -14.32 -19.52 2.57
N TYR A 79 -15.09 -19.61 1.50
CA TYR A 79 -16.46 -19.13 1.49
C TYR A 79 -17.28 -20.08 2.35
N LEU A 80 -17.79 -19.59 3.49
CA LEU A 80 -18.80 -20.33 4.23
C LEU A 80 -20.03 -20.44 3.33
N THR A 81 -20.35 -21.66 2.93
CA THR A 81 -21.61 -21.92 2.24
C THR A 81 -22.76 -21.70 3.23
N VAL A 82 -23.83 -21.07 2.74
CA VAL A 82 -25.03 -20.84 3.56
C VAL A 82 -25.53 -22.20 4.04
N PRO A 83 -25.85 -22.36 5.35
CA PRO A 83 -26.18 -23.65 5.92
C PRO A 83 -27.29 -24.37 5.14
N SER A 84 -28.31 -23.64 4.65
CA SER A 84 -29.40 -24.22 3.86
C SER A 84 -28.95 -24.95 2.58
N VAL A 85 -27.88 -24.50 1.93
CA VAL A 85 -27.33 -25.13 0.73
C VAL A 85 -26.44 -26.32 1.10
N TYR A 86 -25.68 -26.17 2.18
CA TYR A 86 -24.82 -27.21 2.73
C TYR A 86 -25.63 -28.44 3.15
N TYR A 87 -26.63 -28.23 4.00
CA TYR A 87 -27.51 -29.30 4.49
C TYR A 87 -28.23 -29.98 3.32
N LYS A 88 -28.70 -29.26 2.30
CA LYS A 88 -29.41 -29.86 1.16
C LYS A 88 -28.53 -30.83 0.35
N ASN A 89 -27.26 -30.46 0.10
CA ASN A 89 -26.37 -31.26 -0.75
C ASN A 89 -25.70 -32.42 0.02
N ILE A 90 -25.45 -32.23 1.31
CA ILE A 90 -24.78 -33.23 2.14
C ILE A 90 -25.77 -34.22 2.74
N ARG A 91 -26.97 -33.78 3.13
CA ARG A 91 -28.03 -34.67 3.65
C ARG A 91 -28.33 -35.82 2.68
N LEU A 92 -28.44 -35.55 1.38
CA LEU A 92 -28.67 -36.59 0.36
C LEU A 92 -27.58 -37.68 0.32
N LYS A 93 -26.33 -37.36 0.69
CA LYS A 93 -25.23 -38.34 0.74
C LYS A 93 -25.25 -39.17 2.02
N TYR A 94 -25.65 -38.57 3.14
CA TYR A 94 -25.67 -39.25 4.45
C TYR A 94 -26.97 -40.02 4.70
N GLU A 95 -28.11 -39.59 4.12
CA GLU A 95 -29.38 -40.35 4.13
C GLU A 95 -29.24 -41.73 3.48
N GLN A 96 -28.28 -41.92 2.57
CA GLN A 96 -27.98 -43.22 1.96
C GLN A 96 -27.14 -44.15 2.87
N MET A 97 -26.53 -43.63 3.93
CA MET A 97 -25.59 -44.36 4.79
C MET A 97 -26.13 -44.62 6.21
N VAL A 98 -27.07 -43.81 6.70
CA VAL A 98 -27.55 -43.85 8.09
C VAL A 98 -29.07 -43.98 8.11
N GLY A 99 -29.59 -45.05 8.73
CA GLY A 99 -31.02 -45.36 8.78
C GLY A 99 -31.82 -44.67 9.90
N SER A 100 -31.16 -43.90 10.77
CA SER A 100 -31.81 -43.16 11.87
C SER A 100 -31.65 -41.65 11.69
N GLU A 101 -32.77 -40.93 11.68
CA GLU A 101 -32.86 -39.49 11.44
C GLU A 101 -32.15 -38.67 12.55
N GLU A 102 -32.23 -39.12 13.81
CA GLU A 102 -31.57 -38.44 14.94
C GLU A 102 -30.03 -38.51 14.83
N VAL A 103 -29.50 -39.65 14.41
CA VAL A 103 -28.05 -39.85 14.23
C VAL A 103 -27.55 -39.05 13.04
N LEU A 104 -28.36 -38.97 11.98
CA LEU A 104 -28.07 -38.17 10.79
C LEU A 104 -27.96 -36.68 11.12
N ASP A 105 -28.90 -36.13 11.88
CA ASP A 105 -28.89 -34.70 12.25
C ASP A 105 -27.67 -34.34 13.11
N ILE A 106 -27.30 -35.20 14.06
CA ILE A 106 -26.10 -34.99 14.89
C ILE A 106 -24.83 -35.00 14.02
N ILE A 107 -24.69 -35.97 13.11
CA ILE A 107 -23.52 -36.08 12.22
C ILE A 107 -23.44 -34.87 11.27
N LEU A 108 -24.57 -34.43 10.72
CA LEU A 108 -24.62 -33.26 9.83
C LEU A 108 -24.24 -31.98 10.57
N GLN A 109 -24.73 -31.79 11.80
CA GLN A 109 -24.37 -30.64 12.63
C GLN A 109 -22.87 -30.63 12.97
N ILE A 110 -22.31 -31.76 13.40
CA ILE A 110 -20.88 -31.87 13.72
C ILE A 110 -20.02 -31.58 12.48
N SER A 111 -20.40 -32.13 11.33
CA SER A 111 -19.67 -31.94 10.08
C SER A 111 -19.69 -30.47 9.65
N TYR A 112 -20.85 -29.82 9.76
CA TYR A 112 -20.99 -28.40 9.47
C TYR A 112 -20.16 -27.52 10.41
N ILE A 113 -20.19 -27.80 11.72
CA ILE A 113 -19.38 -27.06 12.71
C ILE A 113 -17.89 -27.22 12.41
N SER A 114 -17.42 -28.44 12.11
CA SER A 114 -16.01 -28.69 11.79
C SER A 114 -15.54 -27.94 10.53
N GLU A 115 -16.37 -27.90 9.49
CA GLU A 115 -16.04 -27.15 8.27
C GLU A 115 -16.06 -25.64 8.49
N LEU A 116 -16.94 -25.17 9.36
CA LEU A 116 -17.02 -23.78 9.79
C LEU A 116 -15.77 -23.36 10.57
N GLU A 117 -15.32 -24.19 11.52
CA GLU A 117 -14.07 -23.99 12.27
C GLU A 117 -12.86 -23.98 11.34
N PHE A 118 -12.78 -24.92 10.41
CA PHE A 118 -11.70 -24.97 9.42
C PHE A 118 -11.66 -23.69 8.57
N SER A 119 -12.82 -23.25 8.08
CA SER A 119 -12.93 -22.01 7.28
C SER A 119 -12.56 -20.77 8.09
N LEU A 120 -12.96 -20.70 9.36
CA LEU A 120 -12.60 -19.62 10.27
C LEU A 120 -11.09 -19.58 10.53
N GLU A 121 -10.46 -20.73 10.76
CA GLU A 121 -9.02 -20.79 11.04
C GLU A 121 -8.20 -20.37 9.81
N VAL A 122 -8.56 -20.85 8.61
CA VAL A 122 -7.93 -20.42 7.36
C VAL A 122 -8.09 -18.90 7.16
N ASN A 123 -9.29 -18.37 7.36
CA ASN A 123 -9.56 -16.94 7.22
C ASN A 123 -8.80 -16.11 8.26
N ARG A 124 -8.68 -16.60 9.50
CA ARG A 124 -7.89 -15.96 10.55
C ARG A 124 -6.41 -15.88 10.18
N LEU A 125 -5.83 -16.96 9.67
CA LEU A 125 -4.43 -16.97 9.22
C LEU A 125 -4.19 -16.00 8.06
N ILE A 126 -5.10 -15.95 7.08
CA ILE A 126 -5.04 -15.00 5.97
C ILE A 126 -5.12 -13.55 6.49
N TYR A 127 -6.04 -13.28 7.42
CA TYR A 127 -6.20 -11.96 8.03
C TYR A 127 -4.93 -11.50 8.75
N LEU A 128 -4.36 -12.35 9.62
CA LEU A 128 -3.13 -12.05 10.34
C LEU A 128 -1.96 -11.77 9.39
N ARG A 129 -1.83 -12.58 8.33
CA ARG A 129 -0.80 -12.39 7.30
C ARG A 129 -0.97 -11.06 6.56
N LYS A 130 -2.18 -10.73 6.11
CA LYS A 130 -2.48 -9.44 5.45
C LYS A 130 -2.23 -8.25 6.38
N SER A 131 -2.63 -8.36 7.65
CA SER A 131 -2.35 -7.31 8.64
C SER A 131 -0.85 -7.08 8.83
N SER A 132 -0.05 -8.15 8.86
CA SER A 132 1.42 -8.06 8.92
C SER A 132 2.00 -7.37 7.68
N PHE A 133 1.52 -7.71 6.48
CA PHE A 133 1.95 -7.03 5.24
C PHE A 133 1.60 -5.54 5.23
N TYR A 134 0.40 -5.18 5.71
CA TYR A 134 0.00 -3.78 5.84
C TYR A 134 0.94 -3.00 6.78
N ILE A 135 1.21 -3.53 7.98
CA ILE A 135 2.08 -2.85 8.97
C ILE A 135 3.50 -2.70 8.41
N ARG A 136 4.02 -3.73 7.71
CA ARG A 136 5.34 -3.67 7.08
C ARG A 136 5.40 -2.64 5.95
N ALA A 137 4.40 -2.63 5.06
CA ALA A 137 4.29 -1.63 4.01
C ALA A 137 4.24 -0.22 4.59
N LEU A 138 3.35 0.03 5.56
CA LEU A 138 3.22 1.35 6.18
C LEU A 138 4.52 1.80 6.85
N ARG A 139 5.15 0.92 7.65
CA ARG A 139 6.40 1.26 8.36
C ARG A 139 7.54 1.58 7.39
N LEU A 140 7.72 0.77 6.35
CA LEU A 140 8.77 1.00 5.36
C LEU A 140 8.48 2.23 4.50
N GLY A 141 7.22 2.47 4.12
CA GLY A 141 6.79 3.67 3.41
C GLY A 141 7.08 4.93 4.22
N LEU A 142 6.69 4.96 5.50
CA LEU A 142 7.00 6.08 6.40
C LEU A 142 8.50 6.24 6.63
N LEU A 143 9.24 5.15 6.83
CA LEU A 143 10.69 5.20 7.00
C LEU A 143 11.39 5.71 5.73
N SER A 144 10.87 5.40 4.54
CA SER A 144 11.38 5.91 3.27
C SER A 144 11.17 7.42 3.12
N ALA A 145 10.19 8.01 3.80
CA ALA A 145 9.96 9.44 3.77
C ALA A 145 11.14 10.24 4.36
N VAL A 146 11.87 9.69 5.32
CA VAL A 146 13.03 10.37 5.95
C VAL A 146 14.15 10.66 4.93
N PRO A 147 14.75 9.66 4.25
CA PRO A 147 15.76 9.93 3.23
C PRO A 147 15.18 10.71 2.04
N PHE A 148 13.89 10.56 1.74
CA PHE A 148 13.22 11.34 0.70
C PHE A 148 13.18 12.84 1.03
N ILE A 149 12.80 13.21 2.24
CA ILE A 149 12.79 14.61 2.71
C ILE A 149 14.19 15.20 2.65
N VAL A 150 15.22 14.43 3.01
CA VAL A 150 16.62 14.86 2.87
C VAL A 150 16.93 15.20 1.41
N CYS A 151 16.63 14.31 0.46
CA CYS A 151 16.80 14.58 -0.97
C CYS A 151 16.05 15.84 -1.43
N LEU A 152 14.83 16.05 -0.94
CA LEU A 152 13.98 17.18 -1.29
C LEU A 152 14.54 18.51 -0.74
N ILE A 153 15.03 18.54 0.50
CA ILE A 153 15.70 19.72 1.08
C ILE A 153 16.93 20.09 0.26
N PHE A 154 17.77 19.12 -0.12
CA PHE A 154 18.93 19.37 -0.97
C PHE A 154 18.54 19.95 -2.34
N HIS A 155 17.46 19.44 -2.93
CA HIS A 155 16.91 19.95 -4.19
C HIS A 155 16.47 21.43 -4.06
N ILE A 156 15.72 21.77 -3.00
CA ILE A 156 15.25 23.14 -2.77
C ILE A 156 16.43 24.11 -2.57
N ILE A 157 17.38 23.77 -1.69
CA ILE A 157 18.53 24.64 -1.37
C ILE A 157 19.32 24.96 -2.64
N LYS A 158 19.56 23.95 -3.50
CA LYS A 158 20.29 24.17 -4.75
C LYS A 158 19.49 25.02 -5.75
N ASN A 159 18.19 24.78 -5.89
CA ASN A 159 17.36 25.59 -6.79
C ASN A 159 17.36 27.07 -6.39
N GLU A 160 17.36 27.38 -5.10
CA GLU A 160 17.50 28.76 -4.62
C GLU A 160 18.85 29.38 -4.99
N GLN A 161 19.95 28.62 -4.82
CA GLN A 161 21.29 29.07 -5.21
C GLN A 161 21.38 29.34 -6.72
N ASN A 162 20.88 28.42 -7.54
CA ASN A 162 20.85 28.58 -8.99
C ASN A 162 20.02 29.81 -9.41
N ALA A 163 18.87 30.04 -8.78
CA ALA A 163 18.01 31.18 -9.07
C ALA A 163 18.66 32.54 -8.71
N GLN A 164 19.43 32.59 -7.62
CA GLN A 164 20.19 33.80 -7.25
C GLN A 164 21.30 34.10 -8.26
N VAL A 165 22.06 33.07 -8.68
CA VAL A 165 23.13 33.23 -9.68
C VAL A 165 22.58 33.73 -11.02
N SER A 166 21.44 33.22 -11.48
CA SER A 166 20.83 33.70 -12.74
C SER A 166 20.43 35.18 -12.68
N ARG A 167 19.92 35.67 -11.54
CA ARG A 167 19.57 37.09 -11.36
C ARG A 167 20.79 38.00 -11.39
N GLU A 168 21.90 37.57 -10.81
CA GLU A 168 23.17 38.32 -10.85
C GLU A 168 23.78 38.40 -12.26
N VAL A 169 23.61 37.35 -13.08
CA VAL A 169 24.08 37.36 -14.47
C VAL A 169 23.23 38.30 -15.33
N GLU A 170 21.91 38.30 -15.17
CA GLU A 170 21.03 39.22 -15.92
C GLU A 170 21.31 40.68 -15.57
N THR A 171 21.45 41.00 -14.29
CA THR A 171 21.76 42.37 -13.84
C THR A 171 23.11 42.87 -14.37
N LYS A 172 24.16 42.04 -14.38
CA LYS A 172 25.46 42.39 -15.00
C LYS A 172 25.37 42.56 -16.53
N LYS A 173 24.51 41.78 -17.19
CA LYS A 173 24.30 41.89 -18.64
C LYS A 173 23.59 43.19 -19.01
N PHE A 174 22.61 43.62 -18.21
CA PHE A 174 21.90 44.89 -18.37
C PHE A 174 22.79 46.11 -18.06
N SER A 175 23.71 46.04 -17.10
CA SER A 175 24.64 47.14 -16.81
C SER A 175 25.70 47.36 -17.91
N ASN A 176 25.98 46.33 -18.72
CA ASN A 176 26.94 46.39 -19.82
C ASN A 176 26.33 46.82 -21.16
N PHE A 177 25.04 47.13 -21.22
CA PHE A 177 24.46 47.76 -22.41
C PHE A 177 24.83 49.24 -22.44
N PRO A 178 25.67 49.70 -23.41
CA PRO A 178 25.96 51.12 -23.54
C PRO A 178 24.65 51.85 -23.87
N ILE A 179 24.28 52.79 -23.00
CA ILE A 179 23.18 53.72 -23.24
C ILE A 179 23.56 54.55 -24.46
N GLN A 180 23.09 54.15 -25.65
CA GLN A 180 23.13 55.03 -26.80
C GLN A 180 22.19 56.19 -26.51
N LYS A 181 22.76 57.31 -26.03
CA LYS A 181 22.09 58.60 -26.01
C LYS A 181 21.74 58.94 -27.47
N LYS A 182 20.46 58.83 -27.82
CA LYS A 182 19.90 59.47 -29.01
C LYS A 182 19.97 60.98 -28.76
N ASN A 183 20.85 61.64 -29.50
CA ASN A 183 20.79 63.09 -29.74
C ASN A 183 19.60 63.42 -30.65
#